data_AF-A0A5K3F1L3-F1
#
_entry.id   AF-A0A5K3F1L3-F1
#
_cell.length_a   1.000
_cell.length_b   1.000
_cell.length_c   1.000
_cell.angle_alpha   90.00
_cell.angle_beta   90.00
_cell.angle_gamma   90.00
#
_symmetry.space_group_name_H-M   'P 1'
#
loop_
_entity.id
_entity.type
_entity.pdbx_description
1 polymer ?
#
loop_
_entity_poly.entity_id
_entity_poly.type
_entity_poly.pdbx_seq_one_letter_code
_entity_poly.pdbx_strand_id
1 'polypeptide(L)'
;MVVRVIVLFTNVTSSKGMKHIACLITLMSYVMAKDQLQLERDGILNFHVRTRATVQPTASNMMLMTYSKKMEDLARRWVERCEFKHPNPATDPQYKGIGQNLALTGGYTPNLTQMAQGWYDEIKNYDYEKNSCNGVCGHYTQMVWATSVSLGCAKKQCDSIKPDWRPPVYLMACQYEPAGNYIGKRPYEQGGICSKCPTGYVCEKNQCAEKTTTTATPLSSTTTSVATLPSACGFLVYAIFLIQISV
;
A
#
# COMPACT_ATOMS: atom_id res chain seq x y z
N MET A 1 20.60 -2.29 -1.65
CA MET A 1 21.51 -3.22 -2.37
C MET A 1 20.75 -4.23 -3.23
N VAL A 2 19.62 -3.82 -3.84
CA VAL A 2 18.88 -4.57 -4.88
C VAL A 2 18.32 -3.56 -5.90
N VAL A 3 19.14 -2.64 -6.39
CA VAL A 3 18.87 -1.81 -7.58
C VAL A 3 20.22 -1.39 -8.17
N ARG A 4 21.01 -2.38 -8.63
CA ARG A 4 22.25 -2.13 -9.40
C ARG A 4 22.67 -3.36 -10.21
N VAL A 5 21.69 -4.06 -10.80
CA VAL A 5 21.94 -5.21 -11.70
C VAL A 5 21.13 -5.07 -12.99
N ILE A 6 20.84 -3.83 -13.43
CA ILE A 6 20.20 -3.61 -14.72
C ILE A 6 21.11 -2.67 -15.51
N VAL A 7 21.54 -3.17 -16.67
CA VAL A 7 22.34 -2.54 -17.74
C VAL A 7 23.87 -2.58 -17.59
N LEU A 8 24.45 -3.79 -17.63
CA LEU A 8 25.81 -4.01 -18.16
C LEU A 8 25.85 -5.27 -19.05
N PHE A 9 24.87 -5.43 -19.95
CA PHE A 9 24.93 -6.47 -20.99
C PHE A 9 24.24 -5.99 -22.26
N THR A 10 24.81 -4.98 -22.94
CA THR A 10 24.43 -4.64 -24.32
C THR A 10 25.47 -5.05 -25.36
N ASN A 11 26.54 -5.76 -24.98
CA ASN A 11 27.54 -6.24 -25.95
C ASN A 11 27.96 -7.70 -25.67
N VAL A 12 27.05 -8.66 -25.90
CA VAL A 12 27.46 -10.07 -26.13
C VAL A 12 26.61 -10.65 -27.26
N THR A 13 27.31 -11.33 -28.16
CA THR A 13 26.94 -11.75 -29.51
C THR A 13 25.79 -12.76 -29.58
N SER A 14 25.10 -12.69 -30.71
CA SER A 14 23.91 -13.44 -31.12
C SER A 14 24.00 -14.97 -30.95
N SER A 15 23.31 -15.51 -29.95
CA SER A 15 22.79 -16.89 -29.98
C SER A 15 21.33 -16.90 -29.52
N LYS A 16 20.48 -17.70 -30.17
CA LYS A 16 19.05 -17.81 -29.88
C LYS A 16 18.78 -18.15 -28.40
N GLY A 17 19.70 -18.89 -27.76
CA GLY A 17 19.65 -19.22 -26.33
C GLY A 17 19.84 -18.02 -25.39
N MET A 18 20.63 -17.01 -25.79
CA MET A 18 20.87 -15.82 -24.97
C MET A 18 19.64 -14.91 -24.88
N LYS A 19 18.81 -14.86 -25.92
CA LYS A 19 17.53 -14.12 -25.92
C LYS A 19 16.51 -14.74 -24.96
N HIS A 20 16.44 -16.07 -24.89
CA HIS A 20 15.55 -16.77 -23.96
C HIS A 20 15.99 -16.56 -22.50
N ILE A 21 17.29 -16.63 -22.21
CA ILE A 21 17.83 -16.38 -20.87
C ILE A 21 17.57 -14.93 -20.44
N ALA A 22 17.77 -13.94 -21.30
CA ALA A 22 17.47 -12.53 -21.00
C ALA A 22 15.98 -12.30 -20.70
N CYS A 23 15.08 -12.97 -21.44
CA CYS A 23 13.64 -12.93 -21.19
C CYS A 23 13.28 -13.53 -19.82
N LEU A 24 13.87 -14.66 -19.45
CA LEU A 24 13.63 -15.29 -18.15
C LEU A 24 14.14 -14.42 -16.99
N ILE A 25 15.33 -13.81 -17.10
CA ILE A 25 15.89 -12.93 -16.07
C ILE A 25 15.01 -11.69 -15.87
N THR A 26 14.54 -11.08 -16.95
CA THR A 26 13.66 -9.90 -16.87
C THR A 26 12.30 -10.25 -16.26
N LEU A 27 11.72 -11.40 -16.63
CA LEU A 27 10.47 -11.89 -16.03
C LEU A 27 10.64 -12.15 -14.53
N MET A 28 11.71 -12.84 -14.12
CA MET A 28 11.97 -13.11 -12.70
C MET A 28 12.16 -11.81 -11.92
N SER A 29 12.93 -10.85 -12.45
CA SER A 29 13.12 -9.55 -11.81
C SER A 29 11.80 -8.79 -11.61
N TYR A 30 10.90 -8.86 -12.61
CA TYR A 30 9.57 -8.26 -12.53
C TYR A 30 8.68 -8.94 -11.48
N VAL A 31 8.69 -10.27 -11.41
CA VAL A 31 7.93 -11.03 -10.40
C VAL A 31 8.42 -10.67 -9.00
N MET A 32 9.73 -10.69 -8.75
CA MET A 32 10.29 -10.32 -7.44
C MET A 32 9.93 -8.89 -7.03
N ALA A 33 9.93 -7.94 -7.97
CA ALA A 33 9.53 -6.56 -7.69
C ALA A 33 8.03 -6.44 -7.34
N LYS A 34 7.17 -7.21 -8.01
CA LYS A 34 5.73 -7.28 -7.69
C LYS A 34 5.48 -7.88 -6.31
N ASP A 35 6.18 -8.95 -5.97
CA ASP A 35 6.03 -9.61 -4.68
C ASP A 35 6.47 -8.67 -3.54
N GLN A 36 7.60 -7.99 -3.71
CA GLN A 36 8.06 -6.97 -2.76
C GLN A 36 7.04 -5.84 -2.59
N LEU A 37 6.46 -5.35 -3.70
CA LEU A 37 5.44 -4.31 -3.65
C LEU A 37 4.19 -4.80 -2.90
N GLN A 38 3.75 -6.04 -3.14
CA GLN A 38 2.61 -6.61 -2.44
C GLN A 38 2.88 -6.78 -0.95
N LEU A 39 4.08 -7.22 -0.56
CA LEU A 39 4.51 -7.30 0.84
C LEU A 39 4.48 -5.93 1.54
N GLU A 40 4.90 -4.85 0.86
CA GLU A 40 4.80 -3.51 1.43
C GLU A 40 3.35 -3.04 1.60
N ARG A 41 2.48 -3.32 0.63
CA ARG A 41 1.03 -3.01 0.71
C ARG A 41 0.37 -3.75 1.87
N ASP A 42 0.60 -5.06 1.97
CA ASP A 42 0.03 -5.89 3.02
C ASP A 42 0.59 -5.50 4.38
N GLY A 43 1.89 -5.18 4.46
CA GLY A 43 2.55 -4.73 5.69
C GLY A 43 1.93 -3.44 6.25
N ILE A 44 1.75 -2.42 5.40
CA ILE A 44 1.18 -1.14 5.86
C ILE A 44 -0.33 -1.25 6.17
N LEU A 45 -1.09 -2.02 5.39
CA LEU A 45 -2.51 -2.26 5.66
C LEU A 45 -2.68 -3.02 6.98
N ASN A 46 -1.96 -4.13 7.17
CA ASN A 46 -2.05 -4.92 8.39
C ASN A 46 -1.63 -4.13 9.63
N PHE A 47 -0.65 -3.24 9.50
CA PHE A 47 -0.26 -2.33 10.59
C PHE A 47 -1.41 -1.41 11.00
N HIS A 48 -2.11 -0.81 10.04
CA HIS A 48 -3.31 0.00 10.30
C HIS A 48 -4.44 -0.83 10.91
N VAL A 49 -4.76 -1.98 10.30
CA VAL A 49 -5.83 -2.88 10.77
C VAL A 49 -5.58 -3.32 12.23
N ARG A 50 -4.34 -3.69 12.58
CA ARG A 50 -3.97 -4.05 13.96
C ARG A 50 -4.07 -2.87 14.91
N THR A 51 -3.51 -1.73 14.54
CA THR A 51 -3.56 -0.50 15.33
C THR A 51 -5.00 -0.11 15.66
N ARG A 52 -5.89 -0.18 14.67
CA ARG A 52 -7.33 0.12 14.78
C ARG A 52 -8.08 -0.90 15.66
N ALA A 53 -7.69 -2.17 15.62
CA ALA A 53 -8.32 -3.24 16.39
C ALA A 53 -8.00 -3.21 17.89
N THR A 54 -6.94 -2.50 18.29
CA THR A 54 -6.39 -2.50 19.67
C THR A 54 -6.40 -1.12 20.32
N VAL A 55 -7.16 -0.16 19.77
CA VAL A 55 -7.24 1.19 20.34
C VAL A 55 -7.82 1.18 21.76
N GLN A 56 -7.36 2.11 22.59
CA GLN A 56 -7.90 2.35 23.92
C GLN A 56 -8.26 3.83 24.10
N PRO A 57 -9.49 4.16 24.54
CA PRO A 57 -10.58 3.22 24.85
C PRO A 57 -11.09 2.50 23.59
N THR A 58 -11.82 1.39 23.76
CA THR A 58 -12.29 0.57 22.65
C THR A 58 -13.27 1.33 21.74
N ALA A 59 -13.21 1.06 20.44
CA ALA A 59 -14.05 1.70 19.44
C ALA A 59 -15.30 0.87 19.11
N SER A 60 -16.46 1.52 19.11
CA SER A 60 -17.74 0.90 18.77
C SER A 60 -18.05 0.90 17.27
N ASN A 61 -17.47 1.83 16.52
CA ASN A 61 -17.81 2.12 15.11
C ASN A 61 -16.61 2.06 14.15
N MET A 62 -15.50 1.43 14.55
CA MET A 62 -14.28 1.38 13.73
C MET A 62 -14.51 0.56 12.46
N MET A 63 -14.45 1.18 11.27
CA MET A 63 -14.63 0.47 10.01
C MET A 63 -13.35 -0.27 9.61
N LEU A 64 -13.49 -1.45 9.00
CA LEU A 64 -12.36 -2.22 8.50
C LEU A 64 -11.77 -1.50 7.27
N MET A 65 -10.47 -1.23 7.32
CA MET A 65 -9.74 -0.56 6.25
C MET A 65 -9.30 -1.56 5.18
N THR A 66 -9.30 -1.13 3.91
CA THR A 66 -8.84 -1.89 2.74
C THR A 66 -7.78 -1.11 1.96
N TYR A 67 -6.94 -1.82 1.20
CA TYR A 67 -5.91 -1.18 0.38
C TYR A 67 -6.48 -0.75 -0.97
N SER A 68 -6.24 0.50 -1.36
CA SER A 68 -6.77 1.12 -2.58
C SER A 68 -5.63 1.56 -3.50
N LYS A 69 -5.60 0.99 -4.71
CA LYS A 69 -4.66 1.40 -5.76
C LYS A 69 -4.86 2.86 -6.18
N LYS A 70 -6.10 3.36 -6.13
CA LYS A 70 -6.41 4.79 -6.38
C LYS A 70 -5.70 5.69 -5.36
N MET A 71 -5.72 5.31 -4.08
CA MET A 71 -5.03 6.05 -3.02
C MET A 71 -3.50 5.93 -3.14
N GLU A 72 -2.99 4.76 -3.51
CA GLU A 72 -1.56 4.55 -3.79
C GLU A 72 -1.08 5.42 -4.96
N ASP A 73 -1.87 5.54 -6.03
CA ASP A 73 -1.52 6.41 -7.17
C ASP A 73 -1.51 7.89 -6.80
N LEU A 74 -2.41 8.33 -5.92
CA LEU A 74 -2.37 9.68 -5.35
C LEU A 74 -1.14 9.88 -4.46
N ALA A 75 -0.79 8.89 -3.62
CA ALA A 75 0.42 8.90 -2.81
C ALA A 75 1.68 8.98 -3.67
N ARG A 76 1.79 8.14 -4.70
CA ARG A 76 2.90 8.11 -5.64
C ARG A 76 3.08 9.46 -6.30
N ARG A 77 2.01 10.03 -6.88
CA ARG A 77 2.05 11.38 -7.48
C ARG A 77 2.53 12.46 -6.51
N TRP A 78 2.20 12.34 -5.22
CA TRP A 78 2.64 13.31 -4.22
C TRP A 78 4.13 13.19 -3.93
N VAL A 79 4.60 11.98 -3.63
CA VAL A 79 6.02 11.76 -3.29
C VAL A 79 6.96 12.04 -4.45
N GLU A 80 6.49 11.92 -5.71
CA GLU A 80 7.27 12.30 -6.90
C GLU A 80 7.78 13.74 -6.86
N ARG A 81 7.04 14.64 -6.21
CA ARG A 81 7.38 16.06 -6.07
C ARG A 81 8.52 16.30 -5.08
N CYS A 82 8.81 15.33 -4.21
CA CYS A 82 9.77 15.48 -3.12
C CYS A 82 9.51 16.75 -2.28
N GLU A 83 8.26 16.98 -1.87
CA GLU A 83 7.87 18.11 -1.02
C GLU A 83 7.26 17.59 0.29
N PHE A 84 7.85 17.94 1.44
CA PHE A 84 7.30 17.60 2.76
C PHE A 84 6.27 18.65 3.21
N LYS A 85 5.15 18.72 2.49
CA LYS A 85 3.99 19.56 2.79
C LYS A 85 2.72 18.85 2.33
N HIS A 86 1.57 19.21 2.89
CA HIS A 86 0.28 18.68 2.44
C HIS A 86 -0.24 19.39 1.18
N PRO A 87 -1.09 18.73 0.36
CA PRO A 87 -1.73 19.32 -0.80
C PRO A 87 -2.62 20.51 -0.42
N ASN A 88 -2.67 21.50 -1.30
CA ASN A 88 -3.64 22.59 -1.18
C ASN A 88 -4.84 22.25 -2.06
N PRO A 89 -6.05 22.03 -1.52
CA PRO A 89 -7.22 21.65 -2.31
C PRO A 89 -7.60 22.65 -3.43
N ALA A 90 -7.15 23.90 -3.36
CA ALA A 90 -7.37 24.90 -4.41
C ALA A 90 -6.49 24.66 -5.66
N THR A 91 -5.27 24.14 -5.47
CA THR A 91 -4.31 23.86 -6.56
C THR A 91 -4.19 22.38 -6.89
N ASP A 92 -4.53 21.51 -5.95
CA ASP A 92 -4.45 20.06 -6.05
C ASP A 92 -5.85 19.42 -5.82
N PRO A 93 -6.85 19.70 -6.68
CA PRO A 93 -8.25 19.31 -6.45
C PRO A 93 -8.46 17.80 -6.35
N GLN A 94 -7.57 16.99 -6.93
CA GLN A 94 -7.61 15.53 -6.82
C GLN A 94 -7.37 15.00 -5.40
N TYR A 95 -6.90 15.84 -4.46
CA TYR A 95 -6.74 15.51 -3.05
C TYR A 95 -7.85 16.11 -2.17
N LYS A 96 -8.86 16.77 -2.75
CA LYS A 96 -9.99 17.31 -1.98
C LYS A 96 -10.76 16.17 -1.29
N GLY A 97 -10.92 16.26 0.03
CA GLY A 97 -11.60 15.24 0.84
C GLY A 97 -10.78 13.97 1.10
N ILE A 98 -9.49 13.98 0.74
CA ILE A 98 -8.55 12.88 0.98
C ILE A 98 -7.64 13.26 2.16
N GLY A 99 -7.59 12.40 3.17
CA GLY A 99 -6.68 12.55 4.30
C GLY A 99 -5.26 12.16 3.88
N GLN A 100 -4.25 12.75 4.52
CA GLN A 100 -2.86 12.46 4.20
C GLN A 100 -1.97 12.42 5.44
N ASN A 101 -1.17 11.37 5.55
CA ASN A 101 -0.02 11.33 6.45
C ASN A 101 1.28 11.37 5.64
N LEU A 102 2.28 12.12 6.13
CA LEU A 102 3.61 12.24 5.54
C LEU A 102 4.69 11.80 6.54
N ALA A 103 5.75 11.17 6.05
CA ALA A 103 6.90 10.81 6.87
C ALA A 103 8.21 11.06 6.13
N LEU A 104 9.25 11.43 6.87
CA LEU A 104 10.63 11.47 6.41
C LEU A 104 11.48 10.53 7.26
N THR A 105 12.40 9.79 6.63
CA THR A 105 13.46 9.06 7.33
C THR A 105 14.76 9.14 6.54
N GLY A 106 15.90 9.04 7.22
CA GLY A 106 17.23 9.15 6.63
C GLY A 106 18.15 8.02 7.09
N GLY A 107 19.18 7.73 6.29
CA GLY A 107 20.32 6.88 6.66
C GLY A 107 20.15 5.39 6.36
N TYR A 108 19.00 4.97 5.84
CA TYR A 108 18.73 3.58 5.42
C TYR A 108 17.53 3.53 4.44
N THR A 109 17.32 2.38 3.80
CA THR A 109 16.13 2.13 2.98
C THR A 109 15.02 1.53 3.84
N PRO A 110 13.94 2.27 4.18
CA PRO A 110 12.87 1.78 5.02
C PRO A 110 11.82 1.00 4.23
N ASN A 111 11.03 0.17 4.89
CA ASN A 111 9.69 -0.23 4.41
C ASN A 111 8.61 0.76 4.87
N LEU A 112 7.40 0.69 4.30
CA LEU A 112 6.30 1.61 4.65
C LEU A 112 5.92 1.56 6.13
N THR A 113 5.85 0.35 6.72
CA THR A 113 5.49 0.16 8.13
C THR A 113 6.51 0.81 9.07
N GLN A 114 7.81 0.71 8.78
CA GLN A 114 8.86 1.37 9.56
C GLN A 114 8.72 2.89 9.60
N MET A 115 8.32 3.51 8.47
CA MET A 115 8.08 4.96 8.43
C MET A 115 6.78 5.33 9.16
N ALA A 116 5.74 4.50 9.07
CA ALA A 116 4.47 4.71 9.76
C ALA A 116 4.54 4.49 11.28
N GLN A 117 5.59 3.83 11.79
CA GLN A 117 5.77 3.64 13.24
C GLN A 117 5.80 4.98 13.98
N GLY A 118 6.49 6.00 13.44
CA GLY A 118 6.54 7.33 14.03
C GLY A 118 5.18 8.00 14.13
N TRP A 119 4.25 7.68 13.22
CA TRP A 119 2.86 8.14 13.30
C TRP A 119 2.10 7.46 14.43
N TYR A 120 2.27 6.15 14.59
CA TYR A 120 1.64 5.41 15.69
C TYR A 120 2.13 5.90 17.06
N ASP A 121 3.44 6.18 17.18
CA ASP A 121 4.07 6.59 18.43
C ASP A 121 3.52 7.92 18.98
N GLU A 122 2.81 8.69 18.16
CA GLU A 122 2.09 9.89 18.60
C GLU A 122 0.92 9.58 19.56
N ILE A 123 0.48 8.32 19.67
CA ILE A 123 -0.51 7.89 20.67
C ILE A 123 -0.13 8.36 22.08
N LYS A 124 1.16 8.40 22.41
CA LYS A 124 1.66 8.85 23.72
C LYS A 124 1.35 10.33 24.03
N ASN A 125 1.06 11.11 22.99
CA ASN A 125 0.76 12.54 23.08
C ASN A 125 -0.74 12.83 23.02
N TYR A 126 -1.57 11.83 22.70
CA TYR A 126 -3.00 12.00 22.48
C TYR A 126 -3.82 11.46 23.66
N ASP A 127 -4.62 12.33 24.26
CA ASP A 127 -5.58 11.98 25.30
C ASP A 127 -6.98 11.91 24.67
N TYR A 128 -7.52 10.70 24.54
CA TYR A 128 -8.83 10.46 23.91
C TYR A 128 -9.98 11.07 24.72
N GLU A 129 -9.95 10.94 26.05
CA GLU A 129 -11.04 11.40 26.92
C GLU A 129 -11.19 12.91 26.83
N LYS A 130 -10.07 13.64 26.85
CA LYS A 130 -10.04 15.10 26.68
C LYS A 130 -10.10 15.55 25.22
N ASN A 131 -9.92 14.63 24.26
CA ASN A 131 -9.72 14.94 22.85
C ASN A 131 -8.62 16.00 22.64
N SER A 132 -7.52 15.86 23.37
CA SER A 132 -6.43 16.84 23.41
C SER A 132 -5.12 16.23 22.96
N CYS A 133 -4.26 17.04 22.36
CA CYS A 133 -2.95 16.64 21.89
C CYS A 133 -1.86 17.48 22.55
N ASN A 134 -0.82 16.82 23.08
CA ASN A 134 0.39 17.45 23.58
C ASN A 134 1.55 17.25 22.60
N GLY A 135 1.63 18.09 21.56
CA GLY A 135 2.62 17.98 20.49
C GLY A 135 1.97 17.66 19.14
N VAL A 136 2.41 16.58 18.50
CA VAL A 136 1.84 16.10 17.23
C VAL A 136 1.08 14.81 17.48
N CYS A 137 -0.17 14.77 17.01
CA CYS A 137 -1.08 13.61 17.11
C CYS A 137 -1.88 13.36 15.83
N GLY A 138 -1.73 14.24 14.84
CA GLY A 138 -2.53 14.21 13.61
C GLY A 138 -2.32 12.92 12.82
N HIS A 139 -1.11 12.35 12.85
CA HIS A 139 -0.84 11.14 12.12
C HIS A 139 -1.48 9.94 12.80
N TYR A 140 -1.31 9.80 14.13
CA TYR A 140 -1.98 8.74 14.90
C TYR A 140 -3.49 8.80 14.73
N THR A 141 -4.10 9.97 14.95
CA THR A 141 -5.56 10.14 14.87
C THR A 141 -6.11 9.80 13.48
N GLN A 142 -5.38 10.10 12.40
CA GLN A 142 -5.76 9.67 11.05
C GLN A 142 -5.64 8.15 10.87
N MET A 143 -4.59 7.50 11.41
CA MET A 143 -4.47 6.03 11.33
C MET A 143 -5.67 5.32 11.96
N VAL A 144 -6.15 5.85 13.10
CA VAL A 144 -7.28 5.29 13.85
C VAL A 144 -8.62 5.96 13.54
N TRP A 145 -8.73 6.70 12.44
CA TRP A 145 -9.97 7.38 12.09
C TRP A 145 -11.04 6.40 11.62
N ALA A 146 -12.12 6.24 12.39
CA ALA A 146 -13.13 5.18 12.23
C ALA A 146 -13.68 5.10 10.81
N THR A 147 -13.98 6.24 10.19
CA THR A 147 -14.63 6.30 8.87
C THR A 147 -13.66 6.23 7.70
N SER A 148 -12.34 6.29 7.90
CA SER A 148 -11.37 6.13 6.83
C SER A 148 -11.25 4.65 6.46
N VAL A 149 -11.82 4.27 5.32
CA VAL A 149 -11.96 2.86 4.90
C VAL A 149 -10.99 2.44 3.80
N SER A 150 -10.41 3.40 3.08
CA SER A 150 -9.45 3.15 2.00
C SER A 150 -8.09 3.75 2.32
N LEU A 151 -7.03 2.96 2.17
CA LEU A 151 -5.63 3.36 2.38
C LEU A 151 -4.81 3.08 1.13
N GLY A 152 -3.88 3.96 0.78
CA GLY A 152 -2.84 3.64 -0.19
C GLY A 152 -1.63 4.53 -0.01
N CYS A 153 -0.45 3.95 -0.16
CA CYS A 153 0.80 4.58 0.26
C CYS A 153 1.89 4.43 -0.79
N ALA A 154 2.83 5.38 -0.81
CA ALA A 154 4.02 5.32 -1.63
C ALA A 154 5.18 6.02 -0.90
N LYS A 155 6.41 5.65 -1.27
CA LYS A 155 7.63 6.32 -0.82
C LYS A 155 8.58 6.58 -1.98
N LYS A 156 9.39 7.64 -1.87
CA LYS A 156 10.44 7.99 -2.84
C LYS A 156 11.68 8.48 -2.11
N GLN A 157 12.86 8.13 -2.64
CA GLN A 157 14.11 8.71 -2.18
C GLN A 157 14.21 10.17 -2.65
N CYS A 158 14.36 11.08 -1.71
CA CYS A 158 14.35 12.54 -1.89
C CYS A 158 15.44 13.17 -1.01
N ASP A 159 16.71 12.89 -1.34
CA ASP A 159 17.88 13.33 -0.55
C ASP A 159 17.94 14.85 -0.34
N SER A 160 17.43 15.62 -1.30
CA SER A 160 17.43 17.09 -1.25
C SER A 160 16.44 17.70 -0.25
N ILE A 161 15.45 16.95 0.27
CA ILE A 161 14.48 17.50 1.23
C ILE A 161 15.15 17.83 2.57
N LYS A 162 16.15 17.04 2.97
CA LYS A 162 16.93 17.23 4.19
C LYS A 162 18.42 17.03 3.89
N PRO A 163 19.09 18.04 3.31
CA PRO A 163 20.50 17.94 2.93
C PRO A 163 21.45 17.61 4.10
N ASP A 164 21.08 18.02 5.32
CA ASP A 164 21.86 17.77 6.54
C ASP A 164 21.67 16.36 7.10
N TRP A 165 20.72 15.58 6.57
CA TRP A 165 20.50 14.21 7.03
C TRP A 165 21.41 13.23 6.30
N ARG A 166 21.79 12.15 6.97
CA ARG A 166 22.52 11.06 6.33
C ARG A 166 21.67 10.47 5.19
N PRO A 167 22.14 10.43 3.93
CA PRO A 167 21.41 9.78 2.86
C PRO A 167 21.43 8.24 3.01
N PRO A 168 20.49 7.51 2.36
CA PRO A 168 19.37 8.04 1.58
C PRO A 168 18.27 8.63 2.49
N VAL A 169 17.62 9.70 2.04
CA VAL A 169 16.42 10.27 2.69
C VAL A 169 15.19 9.85 1.90
N TYR A 170 14.19 9.29 2.57
CA TYR A 170 12.92 8.88 1.96
C TYR A 170 11.76 9.75 2.45
N LEU A 171 10.93 10.19 1.51
CA LEU A 171 9.60 10.75 1.74
C LEU A 171 8.56 9.67 1.51
N MET A 172 7.63 9.51 2.46
CA MET A 172 6.45 8.66 2.32
C MET A 172 5.18 9.50 2.43
N ALA A 173 4.18 9.13 1.64
CA ALA A 173 2.82 9.60 1.77
C ALA A 173 1.87 8.39 1.86
N CYS A 174 0.88 8.47 2.76
CA CYS A 174 -0.31 7.61 2.74
C CYS A 174 -1.55 8.48 2.57
N GLN A 175 -2.44 8.09 1.66
CA GLN A 175 -3.73 8.74 1.45
C GLN A 175 -4.84 7.91 2.07
N TYR A 176 -5.83 8.60 2.64
CA TYR A 176 -6.97 8.03 3.35
C TYR A 176 -8.27 8.54 2.73
N GLU A 177 -9.18 7.64 2.38
CA GLU A 177 -10.50 7.99 1.85
C GLU A 177 -11.61 7.29 2.66
N PRO A 178 -12.61 8.05 3.15
CA PRO A 178 -12.63 9.51 3.33
C PRO A 178 -11.53 10.04 4.27
N ALA A 179 -11.25 11.34 4.19
CA ALA A 179 -10.38 12.04 5.14
C ALA A 179 -10.88 11.92 6.59
N GLY A 180 -9.92 11.89 7.53
CA GLY A 180 -10.16 12.04 8.95
C GLY A 180 -9.81 13.42 9.49
N ASN A 181 -9.50 13.49 10.78
CA ASN A 181 -9.01 14.67 11.51
C ASN A 181 -9.92 15.90 11.41
N TYR A 182 -11.24 15.69 11.42
CA TYR A 182 -12.19 16.79 11.49
C TYR A 182 -12.04 17.54 12.82
N ILE A 183 -11.96 18.88 12.73
CA ILE A 183 -11.74 19.76 13.88
C ILE A 183 -12.77 19.50 14.98
N GLY A 184 -12.28 19.30 16.21
CA GLY A 184 -13.12 19.06 17.39
C GLY A 184 -13.78 17.67 17.45
N LYS A 185 -13.48 16.77 16.51
CA LYS A 185 -13.98 15.39 16.52
C LYS A 185 -12.91 14.43 17.02
N ARG A 186 -13.37 13.38 17.71
CA ARG A 186 -12.54 12.23 18.08
C ARG A 186 -12.38 11.29 16.88
N PRO A 187 -11.29 10.51 16.82
CA PRO A 187 -11.05 9.61 15.70
C PRO A 187 -12.07 8.49 15.58
N TYR A 188 -12.70 8.08 16.67
CA TYR A 188 -13.72 7.02 16.71
C TYR A 188 -14.67 7.23 17.89
N GLU A 189 -15.78 6.50 17.94
CA GLU A 189 -16.71 6.51 19.07
C GLU A 189 -16.37 5.43 20.09
N GLN A 190 -16.14 5.82 21.34
CA GLN A 190 -15.93 4.90 22.45
C GLN A 190 -17.15 4.00 22.68
N GLY A 191 -16.89 2.72 22.93
CA GLY A 191 -17.91 1.74 23.29
C GLY A 191 -17.44 0.31 23.07
N GLY A 192 -18.34 -0.65 23.28
CA GLY A 192 -18.05 -2.06 23.04
C GLY A 192 -17.63 -2.31 21.59
N ILE A 193 -16.64 -3.16 21.37
CA ILE A 193 -16.13 -3.50 20.03
C ILE A 193 -17.29 -3.85 19.10
N CYS A 194 -17.35 -3.21 17.93
CA CYS A 194 -18.39 -3.41 16.92
C CYS A 194 -19.85 -3.13 17.36
N SER A 195 -20.08 -2.58 18.55
CA SER A 195 -21.44 -2.35 19.07
C SER A 195 -22.25 -1.31 18.31
N LYS A 196 -21.60 -0.51 17.44
CA LYS A 196 -22.23 0.48 16.56
C LYS A 196 -21.81 0.30 15.10
N CYS A 197 -21.59 -0.94 14.65
CA CYS A 197 -21.42 -1.18 13.23
C CYS A 197 -22.69 -0.86 12.45
N PRO A 198 -22.60 -0.30 11.22
CA PRO A 198 -23.77 -0.02 10.41
C PRO A 198 -24.55 -1.29 10.06
N THR A 199 -25.84 -1.15 9.77
CA THR A 199 -26.67 -2.26 9.30
C THR A 199 -26.07 -2.89 8.04
N GLY A 200 -25.97 -4.23 8.02
CA GLY A 200 -25.35 -4.96 6.91
C GLY A 200 -23.84 -5.22 7.06
N TYR A 201 -23.22 -4.75 8.15
CA TYR A 201 -21.83 -5.04 8.49
C TYR A 201 -21.72 -6.19 9.50
N VAL A 202 -20.58 -6.88 9.49
CA VAL A 202 -20.19 -7.90 10.45
C VAL A 202 -18.96 -7.44 11.22
N CYS A 203 -18.75 -7.99 12.42
CA CYS A 203 -17.54 -7.72 13.18
C CYS A 203 -16.42 -8.65 12.72
N GLU A 204 -15.40 -8.11 12.05
CA GLU A 204 -14.20 -8.82 11.64
C GLU A 204 -12.98 -8.07 12.19
N LYS A 205 -12.05 -8.78 12.84
CA LYS A 205 -10.81 -8.18 13.40
C LYS A 205 -11.11 -6.95 14.28
N ASN A 206 -12.15 -7.06 15.12
CA ASN A 206 -12.64 -6.00 16.00
C ASN A 206 -13.11 -4.72 15.27
N GLN A 207 -13.50 -4.84 14.01
CA GLN A 207 -13.88 -3.73 13.14
C GLN A 207 -15.12 -4.10 12.31
N CYS A 208 -15.84 -3.07 11.84
CA CYS A 208 -17.01 -3.21 10.99
C CYS A 208 -16.58 -3.50 9.55
N ALA A 209 -16.81 -4.72 9.08
CA ALA A 209 -16.57 -5.15 7.71
C ALA A 209 -17.89 -5.36 6.97
N GLU A 210 -17.96 -5.00 5.69
CA GLU A 210 -19.16 -5.26 4.89
C GLU A 210 -19.44 -6.76 4.83
N LYS A 211 -20.69 -7.17 5.04
CA LYS A 211 -21.08 -8.56 4.87
C LYS A 211 -20.97 -8.91 3.40
N THR A 212 -19.93 -9.65 3.02
CA THR A 212 -19.83 -10.23 1.68
C THR A 212 -20.99 -11.18 1.50
N THR A 213 -22.05 -10.74 0.83
CA THR A 213 -23.12 -11.63 0.41
C THR A 213 -22.54 -12.43 -0.74
N THR A 214 -22.00 -13.62 -0.42
CA THR A 214 -21.69 -14.61 -1.44
C THR A 214 -23.02 -15.09 -2.01
N THR A 215 -23.63 -14.28 -2.88
CA THR A 215 -24.46 -14.84 -3.93
C THR A 215 -23.48 -15.67 -4.75
N ALA A 216 -23.43 -16.96 -4.47
CA ALA A 216 -22.86 -17.93 -5.37
C ALA A 216 -23.67 -17.85 -6.67
N THR A 217 -23.30 -16.91 -7.54
CA THR A 217 -23.64 -16.99 -8.95
C THR A 217 -23.07 -18.34 -9.40
N PRO A 218 -23.89 -19.24 -9.97
CA PRO A 218 -23.36 -20.47 -10.54
C PRO A 218 -22.28 -20.06 -11.54
N LEU A 219 -21.10 -20.65 -11.41
CA LEU A 219 -20.04 -20.53 -12.39
C LEU A 219 -20.60 -21.10 -13.71
N SER A 220 -21.20 -20.25 -14.52
CA SER A 220 -21.53 -20.58 -15.90
C SER A 220 -20.20 -20.73 -16.62
N SER A 221 -19.83 -21.98 -16.86
CA SER A 221 -18.69 -22.38 -17.68
C SER A 221 -18.91 -21.88 -19.11
N THR A 222 -18.57 -20.62 -19.35
CA THR A 222 -18.39 -20.12 -20.71
C THR A 222 -16.95 -20.41 -21.10
N THR A 223 -16.77 -21.55 -21.78
CA THR A 223 -15.52 -21.90 -22.47
C THR A 223 -15.16 -20.76 -23.40
N THR A 224 -14.24 -19.90 -22.97
CA THR A 224 -13.69 -18.86 -23.82
C THR A 224 -12.54 -19.49 -24.58
N SER A 225 -12.73 -19.72 -25.88
CA SER A 225 -11.65 -20.09 -26.78
C SER A 225 -10.59 -18.98 -26.74
N VAL A 226 -9.37 -19.36 -26.40
CA VAL A 226 -8.20 -18.49 -26.46
C VAL A 226 -7.93 -18.23 -27.94
N ALA A 227 -8.33 -17.04 -28.42
CA ALA A 227 -7.78 -16.49 -29.65
C ALA A 227 -6.31 -16.14 -29.37
N THR A 228 -5.42 -16.95 -29.92
CA THR A 228 -3.98 -16.78 -29.90
C THR A 228 -3.59 -15.52 -30.68
N LEU A 229 -3.16 -14.47 -29.98
CA LEU A 229 -2.34 -13.43 -30.60
C LEU A 229 -0.95 -14.03 -30.88
N PRO A 230 -0.36 -13.86 -32.08
CA PRO A 230 0.94 -14.41 -32.39
C PRO A 230 2.03 -13.57 -31.70
N SER A 231 2.44 -13.98 -30.51
CA SER A 231 3.74 -13.58 -29.95
C SER A 231 4.79 -14.56 -30.45
N ALA A 232 5.62 -14.09 -31.37
CA ALA A 232 6.79 -14.79 -31.88
C ALA A 232 7.86 -14.93 -30.78
N CYS A 233 7.63 -15.76 -29.75
CA CYS A 233 8.67 -16.08 -28.77
C CYS A 233 8.49 -17.39 -27.97
N GLY A 234 7.58 -18.30 -28.36
CA GLY A 234 7.15 -19.43 -27.51
C GLY A 234 7.35 -20.88 -28.02
N PHE A 235 7.85 -21.15 -29.23
CA PHE A 235 7.71 -22.49 -29.85
C PHE A 235 8.93 -23.43 -29.83
N LEU A 236 9.85 -23.32 -28.88
CA LEU A 236 11.01 -24.24 -28.84
C LEU A 236 11.29 -24.95 -27.51
N VAL A 237 10.42 -24.82 -26.51
CA VAL A 237 10.67 -25.44 -25.19
C VAL A 237 9.87 -26.74 -24.98
N TYR A 238 8.86 -27.04 -25.82
CA TYR A 238 8.08 -28.29 -25.71
C TYR A 238 8.51 -29.43 -26.64
N ALA A 239 9.39 -29.18 -27.62
CA ALA A 239 9.80 -30.19 -28.60
C ALA A 239 11.01 -31.05 -28.16
N ILE A 240 11.66 -30.73 -27.04
CA ILE A 240 12.86 -31.47 -26.58
C ILE A 240 12.51 -32.57 -25.55
N PHE A 241 11.36 -32.49 -24.88
CA PHE A 241 10.97 -33.49 -23.87
C PHE A 241 10.23 -34.72 -24.42
N LEU A 242 9.94 -34.80 -25.71
CA LEU A 242 9.25 -35.96 -26.32
C LEU A 242 10.13 -36.80 -27.28
N ILE A 243 11.44 -36.48 -27.42
CA ILE A 243 12.35 -37.24 -28.29
C ILE A 243 13.23 -38.24 -27.49
N GLN A 244 13.09 -38.33 -26.17
CA GLN A 244 13.83 -39.32 -25.35
C GLN A 244 13.03 -40.58 -24.97
N ILE A 245 11.87 -40.83 -25.59
CA ILE A 245 11.15 -42.11 -25.44
C ILE A 245 10.76 -42.58 -26.85
N SER A 246 11.73 -43.03 -27.64
CA SER A 246 11.64 -43.99 -28.77
C SER A 246 12.88 -43.87 -29.67
N VAL A 247 14.05 -44.29 -29.18
CA VAL A 247 15.06 -45.13 -29.88
C VAL A 247 15.81 -45.89 -28.80
#